data_AF-A0A644WL10-F1
#
_entry.id   AF-A0A644WL10-F1
#
_cell.length_a   1.000
_cell.length_b   1.000
_cell.length_c   1.000
_cell.angle_alpha   90.00
_cell.angle_beta   90.00
_cell.angle_gamma   90.00
#
_symmetry.space_group_name_H-M   'P 1'
#
loop_
_entity.id
_entity.type
_entity.pdbx_description
1 polymer ?
#
loop_
_entity_poly.entity_id
_entity_poly.type
_entity_poly.pdbx_seq_one_letter_code
_entity_poly.pdbx_strand_id
1 'polypeptide(L)'
;MNMKQEAPAQEHGLTEAGKEMLRNAADNTLPHSYSWFIFQDYNTPSEKLTSDLTLPEAIQLYNDIGSDNKRLGVTKDGISTVDLVITLNGEQQLSEDYTRLASFSGDPVIAEAAETLHEKLTEQTPEQGITMGGL
;
A
#
# COMPACT_ATOMS: atom_id res chain seq x y z
N MET A 1 29.70 -48.23 19.09
CA MET A 1 28.54 -47.95 18.23
C MET A 1 28.33 -46.44 18.24
N ASN A 2 28.76 -45.73 17.20
CA ASN A 2 28.58 -44.27 17.12
C ASN A 2 27.21 -43.99 16.50
N MET A 3 26.25 -43.57 17.33
CA MET A 3 25.00 -42.98 16.83
C MET A 3 25.34 -41.57 16.34
N LYS A 4 25.42 -41.38 15.02
CA LYS A 4 25.32 -40.05 14.43
C LYS A 4 23.89 -39.56 14.71
N GLN A 5 23.74 -38.60 15.61
CA GLN A 5 22.52 -37.81 15.69
C GLN A 5 22.43 -37.00 14.40
N GLU A 6 21.53 -37.42 13.50
CA GLU A 6 21.07 -36.54 12.43
C GLU A 6 20.28 -35.41 13.10
N ALA A 7 20.71 -34.17 12.86
CA ALA A 7 19.96 -32.99 13.30
C ALA A 7 18.58 -33.03 12.64
N PRO A 8 17.48 -32.73 13.38
CA PRO A 8 16.15 -32.70 12.79
C PRO A 8 16.13 -31.68 11.64
N ALA A 9 15.54 -32.06 10.51
CA ALA A 9 15.35 -31.18 9.37
C ALA A 9 14.58 -29.93 9.84
N GLN A 10 15.17 -28.75 9.66
CA GLN A 10 14.50 -27.49 9.96
C GLN A 10 13.34 -27.31 8.98
N GLU A 11 12.12 -27.21 9.49
CA GLU A 11 11.01 -26.69 8.70
C GLU A 11 11.27 -25.20 8.46
N HIS A 12 11.65 -24.86 7.23
CA HIS A 12 11.80 -23.50 6.78
C HIS A 12 10.44 -23.00 6.25
N GLY A 13 9.95 -21.86 6.77
CA GLY A 13 8.72 -21.23 6.28
C GLY A 13 7.92 -20.53 7.37
N LEU A 14 6.72 -20.07 7.01
CA LEU A 14 5.77 -19.51 7.98
C LEU A 14 5.30 -20.60 8.94
N THR A 15 5.20 -20.24 10.22
CA THR A 15 4.52 -21.07 11.22
C THR A 15 3.04 -21.22 10.87
N GLU A 16 2.36 -22.20 11.45
CA GLU A 16 0.90 -22.32 11.28
C GLU A 16 0.17 -21.05 11.71
N ALA A 17 0.63 -20.39 12.77
CA ALA A 17 0.11 -19.09 13.19
C ALA A 17 0.32 -18.02 12.11
N GLY A 18 1.50 -17.97 11.47
CA GLY A 18 1.75 -17.03 10.37
C GLY A 18 0.86 -17.29 9.14
N LYS A 19 0.61 -18.56 8.81
CA LYS A 19 -0.32 -18.93 7.73
C LYS A 19 -1.75 -18.55 8.07
N GLU A 20 -2.16 -18.75 9.32
CA GLU A 20 -3.48 -18.35 9.82
C GLU A 20 -3.66 -16.82 9.77
N MET A 21 -2.66 -16.04 10.20
CA MET A 21 -2.70 -14.58 10.11
C MET A 21 -2.93 -14.08 8.67
N LEU A 22 -2.26 -14.68 7.68
CA LEU A 22 -2.46 -14.33 6.27
C LEU A 22 -3.86 -14.70 5.75
N ARG A 23 -4.42 -15.84 6.19
CA ARG A 23 -5.79 -16.23 5.85
C ARG A 23 -6.81 -15.29 6.47
N ASN A 24 -6.61 -14.93 7.74
CA ASN A 24 -7.48 -13.99 8.44
C ASN A 24 -7.44 -12.62 7.77
N ALA A 25 -6.26 -12.11 7.39
CA ALA A 25 -6.13 -10.84 6.67
C ALA A 25 -6.82 -10.84 5.29
N ALA A 26 -7.10 -12.00 4.70
CA ALA A 26 -7.85 -12.15 3.45
C ALA A 26 -9.36 -12.35 3.65
N ASP A 27 -9.83 -12.56 4.88
CA ASP A 27 -11.24 -12.72 5.20
C ASP A 27 -11.86 -11.39 5.62
N ASN A 28 -12.45 -10.68 4.66
CA ASN A 28 -13.09 -9.37 4.87
C ASN A 28 -14.32 -9.41 5.80
N THR A 29 -14.76 -10.58 6.26
CA THR A 29 -15.82 -10.69 7.27
C THR A 29 -15.30 -10.49 8.70
N LEU A 30 -13.98 -10.55 8.90
CA LEU A 30 -13.34 -10.30 10.18
C LEU A 30 -13.11 -8.80 10.41
N PRO A 31 -13.06 -8.35 11.68
CA PRO A 31 -12.61 -7.01 11.98
C PRO A 31 -11.13 -6.86 11.65
N HIS A 32 -10.79 -5.77 10.97
CA HIS A 32 -9.43 -5.46 10.54
C HIS A 32 -8.94 -4.13 11.07
N SER A 33 -7.63 -3.99 11.14
CA SER A 33 -6.93 -2.75 11.40
C SER A 33 -6.18 -2.26 10.15
N TYR A 34 -6.20 -0.96 9.92
CA TYR A 34 -5.56 -0.32 8.77
C TYR A 34 -4.67 0.81 9.26
N SER A 35 -3.39 0.78 8.87
CA SER A 35 -2.42 1.85 9.15
C SER A 35 -1.91 2.39 7.81
N TRP A 36 -2.18 3.67 7.55
CA TRP A 36 -1.76 4.34 6.32
C TRP A 36 -0.32 4.83 6.46
N PHE A 37 0.41 4.84 5.36
CA PHE A 37 1.79 5.30 5.35
C PHE A 37 2.14 6.09 4.11
N ILE A 38 3.15 6.94 4.27
CA ILE A 38 3.85 7.60 3.17
C ILE A 38 5.30 7.14 3.16
N PHE A 39 5.75 6.65 2.01
CA PHE A 39 7.16 6.35 1.78
C PHE A 39 7.73 7.38 0.80
N GLN A 40 8.44 8.37 1.34
CA GLN A 40 9.06 9.45 0.55
C GLN A 40 10.51 9.12 0.19
N ASP A 41 10.98 9.72 -0.90
CA ASP A 41 12.32 9.62 -1.44
C ASP A 41 12.80 8.17 -1.61
N TYR A 42 11.86 7.26 -1.90
CA TYR A 42 12.16 5.83 -2.06
C TYR A 42 13.13 5.62 -3.21
N ASN A 43 13.96 4.58 -3.10
CA ASN A 43 15.13 4.33 -3.97
C ASN A 43 16.26 5.37 -3.84
N THR A 44 16.24 6.20 -2.79
CA THR A 44 17.34 7.14 -2.48
C THR A 44 17.83 6.95 -1.04
N PRO A 45 19.06 7.38 -0.70
CA PRO A 45 19.55 7.34 0.68
C PRO A 45 18.75 8.21 1.67
N SER A 46 17.91 9.13 1.16
CA SER A 46 17.07 10.02 1.97
C SER A 46 15.68 9.43 2.24
N GLU A 47 15.46 8.15 1.91
CA GLU A 47 14.17 7.50 2.06
C GLU A 47 13.63 7.61 3.49
N LYS A 48 12.34 7.91 3.62
CA LYS A 48 11.68 8.03 4.92
C LYS A 48 10.29 7.45 4.87
N LEU A 49 10.02 6.52 5.78
CA LEU A 49 8.70 5.97 6.02
C LEU A 49 8.03 6.75 7.16
N THR A 50 6.82 7.25 6.92
CA THR A 50 5.93 7.81 7.93
C THR A 50 4.68 6.95 7.99
N SER A 51 4.46 6.26 9.11
CA SER A 51 3.36 5.30 9.32
C SER A 51 2.36 5.80 10.38
N ASP A 52 1.36 4.96 10.68
CA ASP A 52 0.35 5.20 11.72
C ASP A 52 -0.52 6.42 11.46
N LEU A 53 -0.73 6.70 10.18
CA LEU A 53 -1.60 7.75 9.70
C LEU A 53 -3.02 7.22 9.53
N THR A 54 -3.99 8.11 9.70
CA THR A 54 -5.33 7.93 9.12
C THR A 54 -5.31 8.24 7.61
N LEU A 55 -6.33 7.80 6.87
CA LEU A 55 -6.43 8.08 5.43
C LEU A 55 -6.39 9.60 5.13
N PRO A 56 -7.16 10.47 5.83
CA PRO A 56 -7.09 11.91 5.57
C PRO A 56 -5.70 12.51 5.83
N GLU A 57 -5.02 12.09 6.90
CA GLU A 57 -3.65 12.55 7.21
C GLU A 57 -2.66 12.09 6.14
N ALA A 58 -2.76 10.84 5.67
CA ALA A 58 -1.93 10.33 4.60
C ALA A 58 -2.14 11.09 3.29
N ILE A 59 -3.40 11.36 2.91
CA ILE A 59 -3.73 12.16 1.72
C ILE A 59 -3.14 13.57 1.81
N GLN A 60 -3.33 14.24 2.95
CA GLN A 60 -2.79 15.58 3.16
C GLN A 60 -1.26 15.57 3.05
N LEU A 61 -0.61 14.66 3.77
CA LEU A 61 0.84 14.55 3.77
C LEU A 61 1.41 14.21 2.38
N TYR A 62 0.73 13.33 1.63
CA TYR A 62 1.14 12.98 0.27
C TYR A 62 1.14 14.20 -0.67
N ASN A 63 0.13 15.06 -0.57
CA ASN A 63 0.02 16.27 -1.38
C ASN A 63 1.02 17.35 -0.93
N ASP A 64 1.30 17.46 0.38
CA ASP A 64 2.23 18.46 0.93
C ASP A 64 3.71 18.12 0.65
N ILE A 65 4.03 16.83 0.44
CA ILE A 65 5.39 16.39 0.13
C ILE A 65 5.73 16.67 -1.34
N GLY A 66 6.63 17.63 -1.56
CA GLY A 66 7.21 17.94 -2.88
C GLY A 66 8.26 16.95 -3.40
N SER A 67 8.19 15.68 -3.01
CA SER A 67 9.10 14.63 -3.52
C SER A 67 8.58 14.05 -4.83
N ASP A 68 9.49 13.89 -5.78
CA ASP A 68 9.26 13.23 -7.08
C ASP A 68 9.21 11.70 -6.95
N ASN A 69 9.59 11.14 -5.80
CA ASN A 69 9.57 9.71 -5.52
C ASN A 69 8.86 9.48 -4.20
N LYS A 70 7.55 9.28 -4.22
CA LYS A 70 6.76 9.00 -3.02
C LYS A 70 5.65 8.00 -3.26
N ARG A 71 5.26 7.26 -2.23
CA ARG A 71 4.14 6.31 -2.29
C ARG A 71 3.21 6.52 -1.12
N LEU A 72 1.91 6.39 -1.38
CA LEU A 72 0.88 6.25 -0.36
C LEU A 72 0.38 4.82 -0.41
N GLY A 73 0.47 4.13 0.72
CA GLY A 73 -0.07 2.79 0.86
C GLY A 73 -0.72 2.57 2.22
N VAL A 74 -1.18 1.33 2.42
CA VAL A 74 -1.83 0.88 3.64
C VAL A 74 -1.33 -0.47 4.06
N THR A 75 -1.18 -0.65 5.37
CA THR A 75 -0.90 -1.94 6.01
C THR A 75 -2.14 -2.44 6.73
N LYS A 76 -2.59 -3.63 6.36
CA LYS A 76 -3.71 -4.35 6.97
C LYS A 76 -3.18 -5.34 8.01
N ASP A 77 -3.73 -5.27 9.23
CA ASP A 77 -3.43 -6.16 10.37
C ASP A 77 -1.95 -6.26 10.75
N GLY A 78 -1.12 -5.29 10.32
CA GLY A 78 0.32 -5.30 10.53
C GLY A 78 1.07 -6.41 9.75
N ILE A 79 0.41 -7.11 8.83
CA ILE A 79 0.95 -8.31 8.16
C ILE A 79 0.97 -8.20 6.63
N SER A 80 0.10 -7.39 6.04
CA SER A 80 -0.04 -7.25 4.58
C SER A 80 -0.05 -5.77 4.20
N THR A 81 0.66 -5.41 3.13
CA THR A 81 0.83 -4.00 2.71
C THR A 81 0.58 -3.88 1.21
N VAL A 82 -0.08 -2.79 0.81
CA VAL A 82 -0.28 -2.45 -0.61
C VAL A 82 -0.09 -0.95 -0.84
N ASP A 83 0.55 -0.60 -1.96
CA ASP A 83 0.64 0.78 -2.45
C ASP A 83 -0.64 1.10 -3.24
N LEU A 84 -1.27 2.26 -3.00
CA LEU A 84 -2.44 2.73 -3.74
C LEU A 84 -2.08 3.85 -4.73
N VAL A 85 -1.07 4.67 -4.40
CA VAL A 85 -0.59 5.76 -5.26
C VAL A 85 0.92 5.78 -5.25
N ILE A 86 1.53 5.90 -6.43
CA ILE A 86 2.98 5.91 -6.61
C ILE A 86 3.33 7.13 -7.47
N THR A 87 4.17 8.03 -6.95
CA THR A 87 4.92 8.99 -7.77
C THR A 87 6.31 8.42 -8.01
N LEU A 88 6.74 8.32 -9.26
CA LEU A 88 8.11 7.95 -9.64
C LEU A 88 8.63 8.96 -10.64
N ASN A 89 9.77 9.58 -10.36
CA ASN A 89 10.35 10.63 -11.21
C ASN A 89 9.34 11.73 -11.59
N GLY A 90 8.47 12.10 -10.65
CA GLY A 90 7.41 13.10 -10.84
C GLY A 90 6.14 12.59 -11.54
N GLU A 91 6.14 11.37 -12.08
CA GLU A 91 4.94 10.76 -12.68
C GLU A 91 4.10 10.04 -11.62
N GLN A 92 2.88 10.52 -11.42
CA GLN A 92 1.92 9.91 -10.50
C GLN A 92 1.07 8.84 -11.19
N GLN A 93 0.91 7.69 -10.54
CA GLN A 93 0.15 6.56 -11.01
C GLN A 93 -0.69 5.98 -9.86
N LEU A 94 -1.94 5.64 -10.15
CA LEU A 94 -2.80 4.88 -9.24
C LEU A 94 -2.52 3.39 -9.43
N SER A 95 -2.36 2.66 -8.33
CA SER A 95 -2.10 1.22 -8.36
C SER A 95 -3.40 0.43 -8.18
N GLU A 96 -3.56 -0.61 -8.99
CA GLU A 96 -4.66 -1.57 -8.89
C GLU A 96 -4.24 -2.86 -8.15
N ASP A 97 -3.04 -2.91 -7.56
CA ASP A 97 -2.52 -4.12 -6.91
C ASP A 97 -3.46 -4.66 -5.82
N TYR A 98 -4.18 -3.76 -5.14
CA TYR A 98 -5.16 -4.12 -4.11
C TYR A 98 -6.29 -5.01 -4.64
N THR A 99 -6.59 -4.97 -5.94
CA THR A 99 -7.59 -5.83 -6.58
C THR A 99 -7.10 -7.26 -6.80
N ARG A 100 -5.77 -7.48 -6.83
CA ARG A 100 -5.14 -8.77 -7.14
C ARG A 100 -4.62 -9.48 -5.90
N LEU A 101 -4.35 -8.75 -4.82
CA LEU A 101 -3.84 -9.30 -3.57
C LEU A 101 -4.97 -9.84 -2.71
N ALA A 102 -4.87 -11.11 -2.29
CA ALA A 102 -5.92 -11.78 -1.51
C ALA A 102 -6.31 -11.03 -0.22
N SER A 103 -5.35 -10.36 0.44
CA SER A 103 -5.61 -9.59 1.67
C SER A 103 -6.46 -8.33 1.46
N PHE A 104 -6.55 -7.83 0.23
CA PHE A 104 -7.15 -6.54 -0.09
C PHE A 104 -8.29 -6.64 -1.12
N SER A 105 -8.30 -7.70 -1.92
CA SER A 105 -9.31 -7.92 -2.95
C SER A 105 -10.71 -8.00 -2.33
N GLY A 106 -11.62 -7.14 -2.79
CA GLY A 106 -12.99 -7.07 -2.29
C GLY A 106 -13.13 -6.48 -0.89
N ASP A 107 -12.08 -5.86 -0.35
CA ASP A 107 -12.12 -5.16 0.92
C ASP A 107 -12.81 -3.79 0.75
N PRO A 108 -13.96 -3.55 1.42
CA PRO A 108 -14.72 -2.32 1.21
C PRO A 108 -13.98 -1.07 1.68
N VAL A 109 -13.16 -1.16 2.75
CA VAL A 109 -12.40 0.00 3.27
C VAL A 109 -11.34 0.42 2.26
N ILE A 110 -10.71 -0.55 1.61
CA ILE A 110 -9.65 -0.31 0.63
C ILE A 110 -10.24 0.21 -0.68
N ALA A 111 -11.39 -0.32 -1.10
CA ALA A 111 -12.11 0.16 -2.28
C ALA A 111 -12.53 1.63 -2.11
N GLU A 112 -13.16 1.98 -0.99
CA GLU A 112 -13.56 3.36 -0.68
C GLU A 112 -12.36 4.31 -0.62
N ALA A 113 -11.24 3.87 -0.04
CA ALA A 113 -10.03 4.66 0.02
C ALA A 113 -9.42 4.89 -1.38
N ALA A 114 -9.39 3.87 -2.24
CA ALA A 114 -8.91 3.98 -3.60
C ALA A 114 -9.78 4.94 -4.44
N GLU A 115 -11.10 4.88 -4.30
CA GLU A 115 -12.04 5.83 -4.92
C GLU A 115 -11.79 7.26 -4.43
N THR A 116 -11.67 7.45 -3.12
CA THR A 116 -11.37 8.76 -2.51
C THR A 116 -10.06 9.35 -3.04
N LEU A 117 -9.03 8.52 -3.19
CA LEU A 117 -7.74 8.92 -3.76
C LEU A 117 -7.88 9.28 -5.24
N HIS A 118 -8.61 8.49 -6.01
CA HIS A 118 -8.86 8.78 -7.42
C HIS A 118 -9.55 10.12 -7.60
N GLU A 119 -10.61 10.42 -6.83
CA GLU A 119 -11.32 11.70 -6.90
C GLU A 119 -10.41 12.88 -6.54
N LYS A 120 -9.80 12.83 -5.35
CA LYS A 120 -8.98 13.94 -4.84
C LYS A 120 -7.73 14.22 -5.65
N LEU A 121 -7.17 13.23 -6.32
CA LEU A 121 -5.97 13.39 -7.13
C LEU A 121 -6.30 13.73 -8.58
N THR A 122 -7.44 13.29 -9.11
CA THR A 122 -7.91 13.70 -10.46
C THR A 122 -8.31 15.17 -10.48
N GLU A 123 -8.97 15.66 -9.43
CA GLU A 123 -9.33 17.08 -9.27
C GLU A 123 -8.12 18.04 -9.27
N GLN A 124 -6.94 17.53 -8.93
CA GLN A 124 -5.69 18.32 -8.86
C GLN A 124 -4.96 18.42 -10.21
N THR A 125 -5.31 17.59 -11.18
CA THR A 125 -4.89 17.77 -12.57
C THR A 125 -5.84 18.77 -13.22
N PRO A 126 -5.40 19.99 -13.58
CA PRO A 126 -6.16 20.75 -14.57
C PRO A 126 -6.19 19.88 -15.81
N GLU A 127 -7.38 19.53 -16.29
CA GLU A 127 -7.55 18.97 -17.62
C GLU A 127 -6.65 19.78 -18.58
N GLN A 128 -5.70 19.08 -19.18
CA GLN A 128 -4.80 19.64 -20.17
C GLN A 128 -5.64 20.43 -21.17
N GLY A 129 -5.32 21.71 -21.31
CA GLY A 129 -6.18 22.71 -21.91
C GLY A 129 -6.87 22.22 -23.17
N ILE A 130 -8.21 22.22 -23.13
CA ILE A 130 -9.02 22.38 -24.33
C ILE A 130 -8.60 23.74 -24.91
N THR A 131 -7.61 23.71 -25.79
CA THR A 131 -7.29 24.82 -26.68
C THR A 131 -8.57 25.03 -27.48
N MET A 132 -9.32 26.08 -27.12
CA MET A 132 -10.34 26.68 -27.96
C MET A 132 -9.66 27.15 -29.24
N GLY A 133 -9.52 26.22 -30.20
CA GLY A 133 -9.16 26.52 -31.58
C GLY A 133 -10.29 27.34 -32.16
N GLY A 134 -10.02 28.64 -32.34
CA GLY A 134 -10.99 29.57 -32.89
C GLY A 134 -11.45 29.19 -34.28
N LEU A 135 -12.68 29.58 -34.58
CA LEU A 135 -13.09 30.34 -35.77
C LEU A 135 -14.40 31.08 -35.42
#